data_AF-A0A218ZQJ9-F1
#
_entry.id   AF-A0A218ZQJ9-F1
#
_cell.length_a   1.000
_cell.length_b   1.000
_cell.length_c   1.000
_cell.angle_alpha   90.00
_cell.angle_beta   90.00
_cell.angle_gamma   90.00
#
_symmetry.space_group_name_H-M   'P 1'
#
loop_
_entity.id
_entity.type
_entity.pdbx_description
1 polymer ?
#
loop_
_entity_poly.entity_id
_entity_poly.type
_entity_poly.pdbx_seq_one_letter_code
_entity_poly.pdbx_strand_id
1 'polypeptide(L)'
;MLDSEKNCKIYLNQLHQEKTNLNQMLNNFIKGPPPLKATNYVNILIWSKMLIYHLKNLEKCNQQKYDVWFKKYRLEIFGKPEEEAQRLGKPDKVISYFIKERDRLEHEGKLNIAQSAKISHLNLPNDLFRYGGPKPSNAVGIFMDANGVGWMLKMPNGSNAKVYVAMPENQMKTSIIPTNLPRELSGKSIEQLLSFYVDFLNEMINDATKEFG
;
A
#
# COMPACT_ATOMS: atom_id res chain seq x y z
N MET A 1 -34.20 -1.17 -16.55
CA MET A 1 -33.05 -1.19 -17.47
C MET A 1 -32.31 0.14 -17.48
N LEU A 2 -32.95 1.30 -17.67
CA LEU A 2 -32.28 2.61 -17.64
C LEU A 2 -31.57 2.93 -16.30
N ASP A 3 -32.15 2.51 -15.16
CA ASP A 3 -31.50 2.71 -13.85
C ASP A 3 -30.30 1.79 -13.60
N SER A 4 -30.28 0.56 -14.16
CA SER A 4 -29.13 -0.35 -13.95
C SER A 4 -27.90 0.09 -14.74
N GLU A 5 -28.08 0.60 -15.97
CA GLU A 5 -26.98 1.15 -16.76
C GLU A 5 -26.38 2.42 -16.14
N LYS A 6 -27.25 3.31 -15.64
CA LYS A 6 -26.81 4.53 -14.94
C LYS A 6 -26.03 4.19 -13.66
N ASN A 7 -26.52 3.23 -12.88
CA ASN A 7 -25.84 2.76 -11.67
C ASN A 7 -24.50 2.08 -12.00
N CYS A 8 -24.42 1.34 -13.11
CA CYS A 8 -23.17 0.69 -13.48
C CYS A 8 -22.06 1.70 -13.84
N LYS A 9 -22.40 2.76 -14.58
CA LYS A 9 -21.46 3.85 -14.87
C LYS A 9 -20.92 4.52 -13.60
N ILE A 10 -21.77 4.68 -12.57
CA ILE A 10 -21.34 5.23 -11.28
C ILE A 10 -20.31 4.31 -10.62
N TYR A 11 -20.56 3.00 -10.57
CA TYR A 11 -19.62 2.05 -9.99
C TYR A 11 -18.30 1.99 -10.75
N LEU A 12 -18.33 2.02 -12.09
CA LEU A 12 -17.11 2.04 -12.90
C LEU A 12 -16.30 3.32 -12.73
N ASN A 13 -16.96 4.48 -12.63
CA ASN A 13 -16.27 5.74 -12.35
C ASN A 13 -15.59 5.72 -10.96
N GLN A 14 -16.27 5.13 -9.96
CA GLN A 14 -15.68 4.95 -8.64
C GLN A 14 -14.42 4.07 -8.69
N LEU A 15 -14.47 2.95 -9.42
CA LEU A 15 -13.31 2.06 -9.60
C LEU A 15 -12.15 2.75 -10.32
N HIS A 16 -12.42 3.63 -11.29
CA HIS A 16 -11.38 4.44 -11.92
C HIS A 16 -10.70 5.43 -10.97
N GLN A 17 -11.48 6.05 -10.07
CA GLN A 17 -10.90 6.92 -9.04
C GLN A 17 -10.04 6.11 -8.06
N GLU A 18 -10.49 4.93 -7.67
CA GLU A 18 -9.73 4.02 -6.80
C GLU A 18 -8.43 3.56 -7.44
N LYS A 19 -8.46 3.22 -8.73
CA LYS A 19 -7.25 2.93 -9.52
C LYS A 19 -6.25 4.08 -9.45
N THR A 20 -6.73 5.31 -9.64
CA THR A 20 -5.88 6.52 -9.60
C THR A 20 -5.26 6.69 -8.21
N ASN A 21 -6.06 6.57 -7.16
CA ASN A 21 -5.61 6.69 -5.78
C ASN A 21 -4.59 5.61 -5.41
N LEU A 22 -4.83 4.35 -5.82
CA LEU A 22 -3.93 3.22 -5.57
C LEU A 22 -2.54 3.46 -6.20
N ASN A 23 -2.51 3.94 -7.45
CA ASN A 23 -1.26 4.27 -8.13
C ASN A 23 -0.53 5.45 -7.49
N GLN A 24 -1.26 6.45 -7.00
CA GLN A 24 -0.67 7.55 -6.24
C GLN A 24 -0.07 7.07 -4.92
N MET A 25 -0.75 6.17 -4.20
CA MET A 25 -0.22 5.56 -2.98
C MET A 25 1.04 4.75 -3.25
N LEU A 26 1.07 3.95 -4.32
CA LEU A 26 2.26 3.21 -4.72
C LEU A 26 3.43 4.15 -5.07
N ASN A 27 3.16 5.23 -5.83
CA ASN A 27 4.21 6.19 -6.15
C ASN A 27 4.75 6.88 -4.88
N ASN A 28 3.87 7.24 -3.93
CA ASN A 28 4.26 7.79 -2.64
C ASN A 28 4.98 6.76 -1.76
N PHE A 29 4.66 5.48 -1.87
CA PHE A 29 5.40 4.40 -1.22
C PHE A 29 6.83 4.30 -1.76
N ILE A 30 7.00 4.35 -3.09
CA ILE A 30 8.31 4.19 -3.72
C ILE A 30 9.17 5.44 -3.50
N LYS A 31 8.63 6.63 -3.76
CA LYS A 31 9.38 7.89 -3.87
C LYS A 31 9.19 8.85 -2.69
N GLY A 32 8.20 8.60 -1.83
CA GLY A 32 7.87 9.50 -0.73
C GLY A 32 8.91 9.46 0.40
N PRO A 33 8.87 10.45 1.31
CA PRO A 33 9.69 10.41 2.51
C PRO A 33 9.31 9.22 3.40
N PRO A 34 10.19 8.74 4.29
CA PRO A 34 9.99 7.46 4.97
C PRO A 34 8.67 7.32 5.76
N PRO A 35 8.20 8.33 6.53
CA PRO A 35 6.91 8.23 7.20
C PRO A 35 5.76 8.01 6.20
N LEU A 36 5.84 8.69 5.04
CA LEU A 36 4.87 8.55 3.97
C LEU A 36 4.96 7.15 3.32
N LYS A 37 6.14 6.55 3.21
CA LYS A 37 6.29 5.17 2.75
C LYS A 37 5.54 4.20 3.68
N ALA A 38 5.80 4.28 4.99
CA ALA A 38 5.11 3.43 5.96
C ALA A 38 3.59 3.61 5.91
N THR A 39 3.11 4.85 5.88
CA THR A 39 1.67 5.14 5.76
C THR A 39 1.08 4.58 4.46
N ASN A 40 1.75 4.72 3.31
CA ASN A 40 1.21 4.24 2.05
C ASN A 40 1.23 2.71 1.92
N TYR A 41 2.20 2.02 2.55
CA TYR A 41 2.15 0.56 2.66
C TYR A 41 0.84 0.11 3.32
N VAL A 42 0.53 0.69 4.48
CA VAL A 42 -0.70 0.41 5.23
C VAL A 42 -1.94 0.76 4.42
N ASN A 43 -1.95 1.95 3.82
CA ASN A 43 -3.07 2.41 3.03
C ASN A 43 -3.35 1.47 1.86
N ILE A 44 -2.34 1.00 1.14
CA ILE A 44 -2.53 0.06 0.02
C ILE A 44 -3.19 -1.24 0.49
N LEU A 45 -2.76 -1.79 1.63
CA LEU A 45 -3.39 -2.98 2.21
C LEU A 45 -4.87 -2.74 2.50
N ILE A 46 -5.19 -1.69 3.25
CA ILE A 46 -6.57 -1.34 3.63
C ILE A 46 -7.43 -1.07 2.38
N TRP A 47 -6.91 -0.28 1.43
CA TRP A 47 -7.63 0.06 0.20
C TRP A 47 -7.88 -1.15 -0.69
N SER A 48 -6.99 -2.14 -0.71
CA SER A 48 -7.23 -3.38 -1.46
C SER A 48 -8.47 -4.14 -0.97
N LYS A 49 -8.81 -4.06 0.32
CA LYS A 49 -10.05 -4.63 0.87
C LYS A 49 -11.27 -3.86 0.35
N MET A 50 -11.24 -2.54 0.45
CA MET A 50 -12.34 -1.67 0.00
C MET A 50 -12.63 -1.86 -1.48
N LEU A 51 -11.58 -1.96 -2.30
CA LEU A 51 -11.70 -2.22 -3.72
C LEU A 51 -12.49 -3.50 -4.02
N ILE A 52 -12.24 -4.59 -3.30
CA ILE A 52 -12.99 -5.85 -3.46
C ILE A 52 -14.47 -5.65 -3.12
N TYR A 53 -14.78 -4.91 -2.05
CA TYR A 53 -16.17 -4.59 -1.71
C TYR A 53 -16.84 -3.73 -2.78
N HIS A 54 -16.13 -2.79 -3.38
CA HIS A 54 -16.69 -1.95 -4.43
C HIS A 54 -16.88 -2.70 -5.75
N LEU A 55 -15.96 -3.60 -6.10
CA LEU A 55 -16.13 -4.49 -7.25
C LEU A 55 -17.37 -5.37 -7.11
N LYS A 56 -17.72 -5.79 -5.88
CA LYS A 56 -18.96 -6.53 -5.63
C LYS A 56 -20.22 -5.76 -6.04
N ASN A 57 -20.21 -4.43 -6.06
CA ASN A 57 -21.36 -3.67 -6.54
C ASN A 57 -21.69 -3.92 -8.02
N LEU A 58 -20.74 -4.45 -8.82
CA LEU A 58 -20.98 -4.83 -10.21
C LEU A 58 -21.96 -6.02 -10.35
N GLU A 59 -22.19 -6.80 -9.28
CA GLU A 59 -23.29 -7.78 -9.20
C GLU A 59 -24.63 -7.13 -9.57
N LYS A 60 -24.85 -5.87 -9.14
CA LYS A 60 -26.06 -5.10 -9.40
C LYS A 60 -26.18 -4.63 -10.86
N CYS A 61 -25.08 -4.61 -11.61
CA CYS A 61 -25.12 -4.33 -13.04
C CYS A 61 -25.63 -5.55 -13.81
N ASN A 62 -25.02 -6.70 -13.57
CA ASN A 62 -25.38 -7.98 -14.18
C ASN A 62 -24.75 -9.14 -13.38
N GLN A 63 -25.58 -9.84 -12.59
CA GLN A 63 -25.14 -10.94 -11.73
C GLN A 63 -24.42 -12.04 -12.52
N GLN A 64 -24.98 -12.49 -13.64
CA GLN A 64 -24.43 -13.62 -14.40
C GLN A 64 -23.05 -13.26 -14.99
N LYS A 65 -22.91 -12.03 -15.51
CA LYS A 65 -21.63 -11.55 -16.03
C LYS A 65 -20.61 -11.38 -14.90
N TYR A 66 -21.04 -10.87 -13.75
CA TYR A 66 -20.22 -10.77 -12.55
C TYR A 66 -19.71 -12.13 -12.09
N ASP A 67 -20.58 -13.12 -11.96
CA ASP A 67 -20.19 -14.45 -11.49
C ASP A 67 -19.14 -15.10 -12.42
N VAL A 68 -19.25 -14.90 -13.73
CA VAL A 68 -18.27 -15.39 -14.71
C VAL A 68 -16.95 -14.61 -14.63
N TRP A 69 -17.01 -13.28 -14.58
CA TRP A 69 -15.83 -12.43 -14.50
C TRP A 69 -15.07 -12.65 -13.18
N PHE A 70 -15.78 -12.63 -12.05
CA PHE A 70 -15.19 -12.73 -10.71
C PHE A 70 -14.57 -14.09 -10.44
N LYS A 71 -15.07 -15.17 -11.05
CA LYS A 71 -14.46 -16.51 -10.97
C LYS A 71 -12.98 -16.51 -11.36
N LYS A 72 -12.55 -15.64 -12.29
CA LYS A 72 -11.14 -15.52 -12.71
C LYS A 72 -10.24 -15.07 -11.55
N TYR A 73 -10.75 -14.18 -10.70
CA TYR A 73 -10.01 -13.52 -9.62
C TYR A 73 -10.25 -14.16 -8.24
N ARG A 74 -11.35 -14.91 -8.09
CA ARG A 74 -11.77 -15.52 -6.83
C ARG A 74 -10.67 -16.37 -6.18
N LEU A 75 -9.94 -17.14 -6.99
CA LEU A 75 -8.81 -17.94 -6.55
C LEU A 75 -7.76 -17.09 -5.84
N GLU A 76 -7.36 -16.00 -6.46
CA GLU A 76 -6.32 -15.12 -5.94
C GLU A 76 -6.80 -14.42 -4.67
N ILE A 77 -8.05 -13.95 -4.65
CA ILE A 77 -8.58 -13.12 -3.55
C ILE A 77 -8.93 -13.91 -2.28
N PHE A 78 -9.51 -15.10 -2.44
CA PHE A 78 -10.04 -15.88 -1.31
C PHE A 78 -9.36 -17.23 -1.12
N GLY A 79 -8.38 -17.57 -1.97
CA GLY A 79 -7.82 -18.91 -2.00
C GLY A 79 -8.86 -19.93 -2.47
N LYS A 80 -8.77 -21.15 -1.93
CA LYS A 80 -9.63 -22.28 -2.33
C LYS A 80 -10.16 -23.02 -1.11
N PRO A 81 -11.35 -23.65 -1.21
CA PRO A 81 -11.62 -24.89 -0.49
C PRO A 81 -10.61 -25.96 -0.93
N GLU A 82 -10.16 -26.81 0.00
CA GLU A 82 -9.06 -27.77 -0.21
C GLU A 82 -9.24 -28.68 -1.44
N GLU A 83 -10.49 -28.97 -1.81
CA GLU A 83 -10.87 -29.84 -2.94
C GLU A 83 -10.66 -29.18 -4.33
N GLU A 84 -10.85 -27.87 -4.48
CA GLU A 84 -10.63 -27.17 -5.76
C GLU A 84 -9.14 -26.89 -6.02
N ALA A 85 -8.28 -27.04 -4.99
CA ALA A 85 -6.84 -26.79 -5.00
C ALA A 85 -6.10 -27.55 -6.09
N GLN A 86 -6.52 -28.77 -6.35
CA GLN A 86 -5.83 -29.65 -7.27
C GLN A 86 -6.10 -29.35 -8.76
N ARG A 87 -7.25 -28.75 -9.13
CA ARG A 87 -7.60 -28.50 -10.55
C ARG A 87 -7.12 -27.17 -11.12
N LEU A 88 -7.16 -26.09 -10.34
CA LEU A 88 -6.95 -24.72 -10.84
C LEU A 88 -5.57 -24.10 -10.49
N GLY A 89 -4.65 -24.87 -9.91
CA GLY A 89 -3.34 -24.36 -9.46
C GLY A 89 -3.34 -23.72 -8.06
N LYS A 90 -2.22 -23.18 -7.60
CA LYS A 90 -2.15 -22.42 -6.34
C LYS A 90 -2.27 -20.92 -6.65
N PRO A 91 -2.87 -20.10 -5.77
CA PRO A 91 -2.86 -18.66 -5.95
C PRO A 91 -1.42 -18.15 -6.02
N ASP A 92 -1.21 -17.04 -6.71
CA ASP A 92 0.08 -16.37 -6.79
C ASP A 92 0.59 -16.05 -5.39
N LYS A 93 1.86 -16.35 -5.14
CA LYS A 93 2.46 -16.24 -3.80
C LYS A 93 2.56 -14.80 -3.32
N VAL A 94 2.77 -13.84 -4.22
CA VAL A 94 2.84 -12.41 -3.91
C VAL A 94 1.45 -11.91 -3.54
N ILE A 95 0.44 -12.23 -4.36
CA ILE A 95 -0.95 -11.83 -4.09
C ILE A 95 -1.43 -12.43 -2.76
N SER A 96 -1.20 -13.73 -2.57
CA SER A 96 -1.53 -14.45 -1.34
C SER A 96 -0.86 -13.85 -0.11
N TYR A 97 0.40 -13.41 -0.23
CA TYR A 97 1.12 -12.75 0.86
C TYR A 97 0.43 -11.45 1.28
N PHE A 98 0.12 -10.56 0.33
CA PHE A 98 -0.51 -9.26 0.66
C PHE A 98 -1.95 -9.39 1.14
N ILE A 99 -2.69 -10.37 0.66
CA ILE A 99 -4.04 -10.67 1.18
C ILE A 99 -3.95 -11.10 2.65
N LYS A 100 -3.00 -11.98 3.00
CA LYS A 100 -2.78 -12.38 4.40
C LYS A 100 -2.33 -11.22 5.26
N GLU A 101 -1.45 -10.36 4.76
CA GLU A 101 -1.00 -9.16 5.49
C GLU A 101 -2.15 -8.18 5.74
N ARG A 102 -2.99 -7.96 4.72
CA ARG A 102 -4.21 -7.15 4.85
C ARG A 102 -5.16 -7.72 5.88
N ASP A 103 -5.49 -9.01 5.77
CA ASP A 103 -6.43 -9.66 6.67
C ASP A 103 -5.89 -9.64 8.11
N ARG A 104 -4.59 -9.87 8.30
CA ARG A 104 -3.98 -9.77 9.62
C ARG A 104 -4.01 -8.34 10.17
N LEU A 105 -3.71 -7.34 9.34
CA LEU A 105 -3.81 -5.93 9.75
C LEU A 105 -5.23 -5.60 10.21
N GLU A 106 -6.25 -6.09 9.51
CA GLU A 106 -7.67 -5.90 9.87
C GLU A 106 -8.04 -6.56 11.20
N HIS A 107 -7.63 -7.82 11.42
CA HIS A 107 -8.02 -8.57 12.61
C HIS A 107 -7.19 -8.25 13.86
N GLU A 108 -5.89 -8.03 13.69
CA GLU A 108 -4.95 -7.88 14.81
C GLU A 108 -4.51 -6.42 15.03
N GLY A 109 -4.76 -5.53 14.06
CA GLY A 109 -4.24 -4.16 14.10
C GLY A 109 -2.71 -4.07 14.01
N LYS A 110 -2.05 -5.15 13.58
CA LYS A 110 -0.58 -5.29 13.58
C LYS A 110 -0.02 -5.38 12.18
N LEU A 111 1.07 -4.64 11.96
CA LEU A 111 1.87 -4.73 10.74
C LEU A 111 3.07 -5.64 10.99
N ASN A 112 3.30 -6.62 10.12
CA ASN A 112 4.48 -7.49 10.18
C ASN A 112 5.59 -6.94 9.30
N ILE A 113 5.98 -5.72 9.66
CA ILE A 113 7.09 -5.04 9.04
C ILE A 113 8.03 -4.53 10.12
N ALA A 114 9.32 -4.67 9.86
CA ALA A 114 10.36 -3.93 10.52
C ALA A 114 10.71 -2.71 9.65
N GLN A 115 11.26 -1.69 10.28
CA GLN A 115 11.84 -0.55 9.59
C GLN A 115 13.34 -0.57 9.82
N SER A 116 14.10 -0.29 8.78
CA SER A 116 15.55 -0.15 8.89
C SER A 116 15.99 1.16 8.27
N ALA A 117 17.00 1.79 8.86
CA ALA A 117 17.71 2.89 8.26
C ALA A 117 19.18 2.52 8.04
N LYS A 118 19.67 2.69 6.82
CA LYS A 118 21.08 2.63 6.47
C LYS A 118 21.61 4.05 6.35
N ILE A 119 22.63 4.37 7.14
CA ILE A 119 23.29 5.67 7.15
C ILE A 119 24.69 5.49 6.56
N SER A 120 25.04 6.28 5.55
CA SER A 120 26.35 6.24 4.92
C SER A 120 27.20 7.44 5.33
N HIS A 121 26.69 8.66 5.12
CA HIS A 121 27.39 9.92 5.39
C HIS A 121 26.40 10.97 5.87
N LEU A 122 26.24 11.09 7.18
CA LEU A 122 25.33 12.06 7.80
C LEU A 122 26.11 12.98 8.74
N ASN A 123 26.05 14.28 8.48
CA ASN A 123 26.70 15.33 9.26
C ASN A 123 25.64 16.24 9.90
N LEU A 124 25.30 15.97 11.15
CA LEU A 124 24.31 16.75 11.90
C LEU A 124 25.00 17.86 12.73
N PRO A 125 24.43 19.08 12.79
CA PRO A 125 23.13 19.49 12.24
C PRO A 125 23.20 20.01 10.80
N ASN A 126 24.38 20.09 10.18
CA ASN A 126 24.58 20.75 8.88
C ASN A 126 23.69 20.21 7.76
N ASP A 127 23.54 18.89 7.66
CA ASP A 127 22.66 18.26 6.67
C ASP A 127 21.19 18.61 6.93
N LEU A 128 20.75 18.75 8.19
CA LEU A 128 19.39 19.19 8.48
C LEU A 128 19.13 20.62 8.03
N PHE A 129 20.12 21.51 8.17
CA PHE A 129 20.00 22.86 7.64
C PHE A 129 20.00 22.88 6.10
N ARG A 130 20.85 22.04 5.49
CA ARG A 130 20.97 21.93 4.03
C ARG A 130 19.70 21.40 3.38
N TYR A 131 19.09 20.35 3.93
CA TYR A 131 17.95 19.65 3.31
C TYR A 131 16.61 20.01 3.94
N GLY A 132 16.59 20.42 5.21
CA GLY A 132 15.38 20.78 5.95
C GLY A 132 15.11 22.27 6.02
N GLY A 133 16.05 23.11 5.57
CA GLY A 133 15.96 24.56 5.67
C GLY A 133 16.26 25.07 7.10
N PRO A 134 15.81 26.30 7.43
CA PRO A 134 16.08 26.87 8.75
C PRO A 134 15.46 26.03 9.87
N LYS A 135 16.16 25.96 11.02
CA LYS A 135 15.64 25.30 12.22
C LYS A 135 14.27 25.90 12.58
N PRO A 136 13.22 25.08 12.78
CA PRO A 136 11.92 25.57 13.22
C PRO A 136 12.02 26.30 14.56
N SER A 137 11.26 27.39 14.74
CA SER A 137 11.35 28.26 15.92
C SER A 137 11.04 27.54 17.24
N ASN A 138 10.15 26.55 17.21
CA ASN A 138 9.78 25.72 18.34
C ASN A 138 10.56 24.38 18.42
N ALA A 139 11.65 24.22 17.68
CA ALA A 139 12.47 23.01 17.72
C ALA A 139 13.31 22.95 19.01
N VAL A 140 13.08 21.89 19.79
CA VAL A 140 13.77 21.59 21.06
C VAL A 140 14.96 20.65 20.90
N GLY A 141 15.10 19.99 19.74
CA GLY A 141 16.22 19.10 19.47
C GLY A 141 16.17 18.45 18.10
N ILE A 142 17.14 17.58 17.86
CA ILE A 142 17.23 16.72 16.68
C ILE A 142 16.89 15.30 17.11
N PHE A 143 16.22 14.54 16.26
CA PHE A 143 16.00 13.11 16.47
C PHE A 143 16.47 12.31 15.26
N MET A 144 16.76 11.03 15.52
CA MET A 144 17.03 10.02 14.50
C MET A 144 16.40 8.70 14.94
N ASP A 145 15.75 8.00 14.02
CA ASP A 145 15.19 6.67 14.21
C ASP A 145 15.15 5.89 12.88
N ALA A 146 14.54 4.70 12.89
CA ALA A 146 14.42 3.85 11.70
C ALA A 146 13.60 4.49 10.55
N ASN A 147 12.82 5.54 10.84
CA ASN A 147 12.07 6.31 9.86
C ASN A 147 12.81 7.55 9.37
N GLY A 148 14.00 7.87 9.87
CA GLY A 148 14.73 9.02 9.37
C GLY A 148 15.33 9.89 10.45
N VAL A 149 15.59 11.13 10.09
CA VAL A 149 16.18 12.15 10.93
C VAL A 149 15.41 13.44 10.78
N GLY A 150 15.37 14.27 11.81
CA GLY A 150 14.62 15.51 11.76
C GLY A 150 14.65 16.33 13.04
N TRP A 151 13.70 17.27 13.14
CA TRP A 151 13.54 18.16 14.27
C TRP A 151 12.46 17.64 15.22
N MET A 152 12.75 17.69 16.52
CA MET A 152 11.76 17.51 17.57
C MET A 152 11.19 18.88 17.94
N LEU A 153 9.88 19.06 17.77
CA LEU A 153 9.17 20.31 18.04
C LEU A 153 8.41 20.22 19.37
N LYS A 154 8.40 21.32 20.13
CA LYS A 154 7.48 21.48 21.26
C LYS A 154 6.16 22.07 20.76
N MET A 155 5.07 21.37 21.00
CA MET A 155 3.73 21.81 20.65
C MET A 155 3.13 22.69 21.76
N PRO A 156 2.15 23.56 21.46
CA PRO A 156 1.51 24.43 22.46
C PRO A 156 0.88 23.67 23.64
N ASN A 157 0.39 22.45 23.40
CA ASN A 157 -0.19 21.57 24.42
C ASN A 157 0.87 20.84 25.28
N GLY A 158 2.16 21.19 25.15
CA GLY A 158 3.25 20.58 25.90
C GLY A 158 3.73 19.23 25.35
N SER A 159 3.11 18.68 24.30
CA SER A 159 3.58 17.45 23.63
C SER A 159 4.78 17.71 22.71
N ASN A 160 5.45 16.64 22.29
CA ASN A 160 6.54 16.70 21.32
C ASN A 160 6.08 16.12 19.97
N ALA A 161 6.44 16.77 18.87
CA ALA A 161 6.15 16.31 17.51
C ALA A 161 7.45 16.12 16.72
N LYS A 162 7.53 15.03 15.94
CA LYS A 162 8.64 14.76 15.04
C LYS A 162 8.36 15.33 13.66
N VAL A 163 9.26 16.18 13.16
CA VAL A 163 9.25 16.67 11.77
C VAL A 163 10.47 16.13 11.05
N TYR A 164 10.24 15.21 10.12
CA TYR A 164 11.28 14.55 9.35
C TYR A 164 11.83 15.46 8.26
N VAL A 165 13.13 15.39 8.02
CA VAL A 165 13.80 16.03 6.89
C VAL A 165 14.04 14.99 5.81
N ALA A 166 13.70 15.33 4.57
CA ALA A 166 13.90 14.45 3.43
C ALA A 166 15.41 14.38 3.08
N MET A 167 16.08 13.34 3.58
CA MET A 167 17.48 13.10 3.28
C MET A 167 17.65 12.43 1.91
N PRO A 168 18.69 12.78 1.14
CA PRO A 168 19.10 12.03 -0.04
C PRO A 168 19.39 10.56 0.29
N GLU A 169 18.99 9.63 -0.59
CA GLU A 169 19.17 8.18 -0.36
C GLU A 169 20.64 7.76 -0.19
N ASN A 170 21.59 8.51 -0.77
CA ASN A 170 23.01 8.25 -0.61
C ASN A 170 23.53 8.58 0.80
N GLN A 171 22.84 9.44 1.56
CA GLN A 171 23.18 9.77 2.95
C GLN A 171 22.40 8.90 3.93
N MET A 172 21.10 8.75 3.70
CA MET A 172 20.22 7.94 4.53
C MET A 172 19.18 7.25 3.66
N LYS A 173 19.14 5.92 3.74
CA LYS A 173 18.12 5.09 3.09
C LYS A 173 17.31 4.37 4.13
N THR A 174 16.00 4.62 4.15
CA THR A 174 15.06 3.84 4.97
C THR A 174 14.45 2.71 4.14
N SER A 175 14.09 1.62 4.78
CA SER A 175 13.45 0.48 4.12
C SER A 175 12.42 -0.14 5.04
N ILE A 176 11.34 -0.62 4.42
CA ILE A 176 10.35 -1.47 5.09
C ILE A 176 10.74 -2.91 4.81
N ILE A 177 10.84 -3.71 5.86
CA ILE A 177 11.26 -5.10 5.79
C ILE A 177 10.11 -5.95 6.31
N PRO A 178 9.41 -6.69 5.44
CA PRO A 178 8.50 -7.76 5.87
C PRO A 178 9.17 -8.72 6.88
N THR A 179 8.55 -8.95 8.04
CA THR A 179 9.10 -9.85 9.06
C THR A 179 8.72 -11.31 8.85
N ASN A 180 7.75 -11.58 7.97
CA ASN A 180 7.18 -12.90 7.73
C ASN A 180 7.11 -13.25 6.23
N LEU A 181 8.05 -12.73 5.44
CA LEU A 181 8.09 -12.98 4.00
C LEU A 181 8.38 -14.47 3.72
N PRO A 182 7.57 -15.15 2.88
CA PRO A 182 7.87 -16.51 2.44
C PRO A 182 9.27 -16.60 1.82
N ARG A 183 9.98 -17.71 2.07
CA ARG A 183 11.37 -17.90 1.63
C ARG A 183 11.52 -17.72 0.12
N GLU A 184 10.52 -18.10 -0.65
CA GLU A 184 10.51 -17.99 -2.11
C GLU A 184 10.41 -16.55 -2.61
N LEU A 185 9.97 -15.62 -1.75
CA LEU A 185 9.89 -14.18 -2.06
C LEU A 185 11.10 -13.39 -1.53
N SER A 186 11.99 -14.03 -0.75
CA SER A 186 13.12 -13.36 -0.05
C SER A 186 14.13 -12.63 -0.96
N GLY A 187 14.18 -12.95 -2.25
CA GLY A 187 15.05 -12.27 -3.22
C GLY A 187 14.45 -11.01 -3.85
N LYS A 188 13.21 -10.63 -3.50
CA LYS A 188 12.52 -9.46 -4.05
C LYS A 188 12.42 -8.36 -3.00
N SER A 189 12.56 -7.11 -3.42
CA SER A 189 12.33 -5.97 -2.53
C SER A 189 10.83 -5.80 -2.26
N ILE A 190 10.48 -5.18 -1.15
CA ILE A 190 9.06 -4.92 -0.83
C ILE A 190 8.40 -4.00 -1.86
N GLU A 191 9.16 -3.09 -2.47
CA GLU A 191 8.72 -2.25 -3.59
C GLU A 191 8.32 -3.09 -4.79
N GLN A 192 9.15 -4.06 -5.18
CA GLN A 192 8.85 -4.95 -6.31
C GLN A 192 7.60 -5.79 -6.05
N LEU A 193 7.47 -6.34 -4.83
CA LEU A 193 6.33 -7.13 -4.43
C LEU A 193 5.04 -6.29 -4.41
N LEU A 194 5.09 -5.11 -3.80
CA LEU A 194 3.93 -4.24 -3.68
C LEU A 194 3.49 -3.67 -5.03
N SER A 195 4.43 -3.34 -5.92
CA SER A 195 4.14 -2.99 -7.31
C SER A 195 3.39 -4.11 -8.03
N PHE A 196 3.88 -5.35 -7.93
CA PHE A 196 3.21 -6.49 -8.55
C PHE A 196 1.78 -6.67 -8.03
N TYR A 197 1.58 -6.51 -6.72
CA TYR A 197 0.24 -6.59 -6.12
C TYR A 197 -0.69 -5.47 -6.60
N VAL A 198 -0.20 -4.24 -6.67
CA VAL A 198 -0.97 -3.10 -7.19
C VAL A 198 -1.31 -3.29 -8.67
N ASP A 199 -0.40 -3.84 -9.46
CA ASP A 199 -0.64 -4.15 -10.88
C ASP A 199 -1.75 -5.18 -11.04
N PHE A 200 -1.79 -6.22 -10.21
CA PHE A 200 -2.89 -7.18 -10.16
C PHE A 200 -4.25 -6.50 -9.85
N LEU A 201 -4.29 -5.60 -8.86
CA LEU A 201 -5.52 -4.85 -8.53
C LEU A 201 -5.95 -3.93 -9.68
N ASN A 202 -4.99 -3.27 -10.33
CA ASN A 202 -5.23 -2.44 -11.52
C ASN A 202 -5.77 -3.25 -12.69
N GLU A 203 -5.25 -4.46 -12.92
CA GLU A 203 -5.72 -5.38 -13.95
C GLU A 203 -7.17 -5.79 -13.69
N MET A 204 -7.51 -6.15 -12.45
CA MET A 204 -8.88 -6.49 -12.07
C MET A 204 -9.86 -5.33 -12.34
N ILE A 205 -9.46 -4.09 -12.05
CA ILE A 205 -10.26 -2.90 -12.37
C ILE A 205 -10.41 -2.72 -13.89
N ASN A 206 -9.33 -2.83 -14.65
CA ASN A 206 -9.36 -2.65 -16.11
C ASN A 206 -10.26 -3.68 -16.78
N ASP A 207 -10.18 -4.93 -16.34
CA ASP A 207 -11.02 -5.99 -16.84
C ASP A 207 -12.49 -5.79 -16.46
N ALA A 208 -12.78 -5.31 -15.25
CA ALA A 208 -14.13 -4.90 -14.89
C ALA A 208 -14.65 -3.79 -15.82
N THR A 209 -13.84 -2.79 -16.15
CA THR A 209 -14.24 -1.73 -17.09
C THR A 209 -14.53 -2.28 -18.50
N LYS A 210 -13.73 -3.23 -19.00
CA LYS A 210 -13.99 -3.87 -20.31
C LYS A 210 -15.27 -4.70 -20.31
N GLU A 211 -15.56 -5.36 -19.20
CA GLU A 211 -16.70 -6.26 -19.08
C GLU A 211 -18.00 -5.51 -18.77
N PHE A 212 -17.99 -4.44 -17.99
CA PHE A 212 -19.24 -3.79 -17.54
C PHE A 212 -19.47 -2.38 -18.11
N GLY A 213 -18.47 -1.83 -18.82
CA GLY A 213 -18.50 -0.49 -19.42
C GLY A 213 -19.30 -0.36 -20.70
#